data_AF-A0A960EAB5-F1
#
_entry.id   AF-A0A960EAB5-F1
#
_cell.length_a   1.000
_cell.length_b   1.000
_cell.length_c   1.000
_cell.angle_alpha   90.00
_cell.angle_beta   90.00
_cell.angle_gamma   90.00
#
_symmetry.space_group_name_H-M   'P 1'
#
loop_
_entity.id
_entity.type
_entity.pdbx_description
1 polymer ?
#
loop_
_entity_poly.entity_id
_entity_poly.type
_entity_poly.pdbx_seq_one_letter_code
_entity_poly.pdbx_strand_id
1 'polypeptide(L)'
;MRHLSDRRIRRSTAMLAVAALTLAACGDDDASQDSTSTPETTVAAEDATPETTESMDDMDDMSTDTTMADDMDDMDDMSTDTTMADDMDDMDDTAMPTTDDGASTLRAGLTSLLQEHVYLAGITIETAVDAGGDLETPAVQAAVATLDANSVALSEAVGSVAGPENGEAFLGLWREHIGFFVDYTLARATGDDAAAEQARADLDGYKQAAGAFFEEITAGEIPADALVENLNGHTETLFAAIDAVVAGDATAFDDLRMAAQHMFASALALSTGISAAAPEMFPGDVTSAPAETRAVLTNLLQEHVYLAGIALEQAVEAGGDLEAPAVQAAVATLDANSVALSEVVGSVA
;
A
#
# COMPACT_ATOMS: atom_id res chain seq x y z
N MET A 1 -15.76 -29.20 12.45
CA MET A 1 -17.19 -29.00 12.83
C MET A 1 -17.42 -28.53 14.27
N ARG A 2 -17.07 -29.25 15.35
CA ARG A 2 -17.39 -28.79 16.73
C ARG A 2 -16.75 -27.44 17.12
N HIS A 3 -15.48 -27.19 16.74
CA HIS A 3 -14.82 -25.91 17.03
C HIS A 3 -15.48 -24.68 16.37
N LEU A 4 -15.94 -24.80 15.12
CA LEU A 4 -16.64 -23.71 14.42
C LEU A 4 -17.99 -23.35 15.08
N SER A 5 -18.63 -24.29 15.80
CA SER A 5 -19.84 -23.98 16.58
C SER A 5 -19.54 -23.16 17.83
N ASP A 6 -18.36 -23.29 18.47
CA ASP A 6 -18.04 -22.53 19.68
C ASP A 6 -17.78 -21.04 19.40
N ARG A 7 -17.18 -20.67 18.26
CA ARG A 7 -17.09 -19.25 17.83
C ARG A 7 -18.50 -18.62 17.70
N ARG A 8 -19.44 -19.33 17.07
CA ARG A 8 -20.85 -18.86 16.93
C ARG A 8 -21.59 -18.72 18.26
N ILE A 9 -21.21 -19.44 19.32
CA ILE A 9 -21.86 -19.38 20.64
C ILE A 9 -21.37 -18.20 21.47
N ARG A 10 -20.14 -17.69 21.24
CA ARG A 10 -19.62 -16.51 21.96
C ARG A 10 -20.18 -15.17 21.46
N ARG A 11 -20.57 -15.06 20.19
CA ARG A 11 -21.27 -13.87 19.67
C ARG A 11 -22.74 -13.86 20.10
N SER A 12 -22.99 -13.54 21.37
CA SER A 12 -24.34 -13.36 21.92
C SER A 12 -24.41 -12.23 22.96
N THR A 13 -25.01 -11.11 22.54
CA THR A 13 -25.46 -9.97 23.37
C THR A 13 -24.38 -9.09 24.01
N ALA A 14 -23.81 -8.19 23.21
CA ALA A 14 -23.28 -6.90 23.67
C ALA A 14 -23.93 -5.76 22.85
N MET A 15 -25.24 -5.51 23.08
CA MET A 15 -25.86 -4.26 22.63
C MET A 15 -25.37 -3.12 23.53
N LEU A 16 -24.28 -2.46 23.14
CA LEU A 16 -23.88 -1.18 23.74
C LEU A 16 -24.40 -0.05 22.87
N ALA A 17 -25.33 0.73 23.41
CA ALA A 17 -25.90 1.88 22.71
C ALA A 17 -24.89 3.03 22.65
N VAL A 18 -24.22 3.19 21.51
CA VAL A 18 -23.44 4.41 21.22
C VAL A 18 -24.43 5.54 20.92
N ALA A 19 -24.51 6.51 21.82
CA ALA A 19 -25.33 7.70 21.62
C ALA A 19 -24.72 8.59 20.53
N ALA A 20 -25.40 8.71 19.39
CA ALA A 20 -24.98 9.60 18.32
C ALA A 20 -25.12 11.07 18.74
N LEU A 21 -24.01 11.81 18.76
CA LEU A 21 -24.01 13.25 18.96
C LEU A 21 -24.10 13.98 17.60
N THR A 22 -25.25 13.87 16.93
CA THR A 22 -25.51 14.64 15.70
C THR A 22 -25.89 16.07 16.05
N LEU A 23 -25.06 17.05 15.68
CA LEU A 23 -25.47 18.45 15.64
C LEU A 23 -26.47 18.64 14.49
N ALA A 24 -27.65 19.18 14.78
CA ALA A 24 -28.68 19.45 13.79
C ALA A 24 -28.49 20.83 13.14
N ALA A 25 -28.61 20.86 11.82
CA ALA A 25 -29.08 22.01 11.04
C ALA A 25 -29.90 21.44 9.87
N CYS A 26 -31.21 21.20 10.09
CA CYS A 26 -32.31 22.13 9.79
C CYS A 26 -32.64 22.17 8.29
N GLY A 27 -33.81 21.65 7.93
CA GLY A 27 -34.32 21.63 6.56
C GLY A 27 -35.45 20.60 6.38
N ASP A 28 -36.62 20.89 6.93
CA ASP A 28 -37.87 20.16 6.66
C ASP A 28 -38.17 20.12 5.14
N ASP A 29 -38.66 18.99 4.62
CA ASP A 29 -40.12 18.82 4.46
C ASP A 29 -40.51 17.36 4.14
N ASP A 30 -41.75 17.01 4.51
CA ASP A 30 -42.33 15.66 4.46
C ASP A 30 -43.27 15.51 3.24
N ALA A 31 -43.14 14.45 2.43
CA ALA A 31 -44.24 13.89 1.61
C ALA A 31 -43.89 12.59 0.87
N SER A 32 -44.40 11.51 1.43
CA SER A 32 -44.75 10.20 0.85
C SER A 32 -45.15 10.05 -0.64
N GLN A 33 -45.00 8.80 -1.12
CA GLN A 33 -45.84 8.03 -2.07
C GLN A 33 -45.54 8.00 -3.60
N ASP A 34 -44.97 6.85 -3.98
CA ASP A 34 -45.58 5.79 -4.83
C ASP A 34 -45.83 5.96 -6.35
N SER A 35 -45.65 4.83 -7.04
CA SER A 35 -46.24 4.39 -8.31
C SER A 35 -45.67 4.86 -9.67
N THR A 36 -44.98 3.92 -10.32
CA THR A 36 -45.11 3.49 -11.74
C THR A 36 -45.00 4.52 -12.89
N SER A 37 -44.01 4.33 -13.77
CA SER A 37 -44.19 3.85 -15.18
C SER A 37 -42.96 4.12 -16.07
N THR A 38 -42.49 3.08 -16.78
CA THR A 38 -41.68 3.17 -18.03
C THR A 38 -42.59 3.35 -19.26
N PRO A 39 -42.07 3.51 -20.50
CA PRO A 39 -40.83 4.17 -20.97
C PRO A 39 -41.14 5.21 -22.09
N GLU A 40 -40.13 5.96 -22.61
CA GLU A 40 -39.83 5.98 -24.06
C GLU A 40 -38.63 6.85 -24.48
N THR A 41 -37.92 6.31 -25.46
CA THR A 41 -36.88 6.79 -26.37
C THR A 41 -37.12 8.17 -27.02
N THR A 42 -36.06 8.98 -27.23
CA THR A 42 -35.58 9.56 -28.53
C THR A 42 -34.61 10.75 -28.28
N VAL A 43 -33.33 10.71 -28.68
CA VAL A 43 -32.67 10.91 -30.00
C VAL A 43 -32.13 12.33 -30.22
N ALA A 44 -30.90 12.37 -30.78
CA ALA A 44 -30.20 13.45 -31.48
C ALA A 44 -29.38 14.49 -30.68
N ALA A 45 -28.17 14.71 -31.20
CA ALA A 45 -27.22 15.75 -30.87
C ALA A 45 -27.30 16.90 -31.91
N GLU A 46 -26.73 18.06 -31.56
CA GLU A 46 -26.03 19.05 -32.40
C GLU A 46 -25.46 20.09 -31.40
N ASP A 47 -24.14 20.19 -31.22
CA ASP A 47 -23.18 20.99 -32.01
C ASP A 47 -23.52 22.49 -32.13
N ALA A 48 -22.73 23.34 -31.47
CA ALA A 48 -22.40 24.71 -31.89
C ALA A 48 -21.27 25.32 -31.03
N THR A 49 -20.30 25.95 -31.69
CA THR A 49 -19.08 26.59 -31.17
C THR A 49 -19.31 28.03 -30.63
N PRO A 50 -18.31 28.69 -29.99
CA PRO A 50 -18.53 29.80 -29.06
C PRO A 50 -18.37 31.20 -29.66
N GLU A 51 -18.67 32.25 -28.88
CA GLU A 51 -18.09 33.59 -29.05
C GLU A 51 -17.64 34.22 -27.71
N THR A 52 -16.61 35.05 -27.82
CA THR A 52 -15.98 35.88 -26.80
C THR A 52 -16.43 37.34 -26.88
N THR A 53 -16.61 38.03 -25.76
CA THR A 53 -16.55 39.51 -25.71
C THR A 53 -16.01 40.00 -24.37
N GLU A 54 -14.98 40.84 -24.40
CA GLU A 54 -14.56 41.68 -23.27
C GLU A 54 -15.37 42.99 -23.22
N SER A 55 -15.47 43.63 -22.05
CA SER A 55 -15.42 45.09 -21.93
C SER A 55 -15.15 45.59 -20.51
N MET A 56 -14.15 46.47 -20.43
CA MET A 56 -13.56 47.31 -19.38
C MET A 56 -14.47 48.18 -18.47
N ASP A 57 -13.77 48.98 -17.64
CA ASP A 57 -14.16 50.16 -16.84
C ASP A 57 -14.58 49.88 -15.38
N ASP A 58 -14.17 50.64 -14.35
CA ASP A 58 -13.60 52.02 -14.34
C ASP A 58 -12.72 52.34 -13.08
N MET A 59 -12.13 53.55 -13.08
CA MET A 59 -11.24 54.30 -12.13
C MET A 59 -11.49 54.18 -10.58
N ASP A 60 -10.69 54.73 -9.62
CA ASP A 60 -9.73 55.87 -9.57
C ASP A 60 -8.88 55.87 -8.25
N ASP A 61 -7.85 56.75 -8.17
CA ASP A 61 -7.34 57.56 -7.01
C ASP A 61 -5.80 57.79 -6.95
N MET A 62 -5.37 58.95 -6.43
CA MET A 62 -4.03 59.57 -6.60
C MET A 62 -3.15 59.70 -5.34
N SER A 63 -1.88 60.09 -5.58
CA SER A 63 -0.92 60.83 -4.71
C SER A 63 0.03 60.05 -3.76
N THR A 64 1.26 60.50 -3.45
CA THR A 64 1.99 61.73 -3.87
C THR A 64 3.51 61.50 -4.04
N ASP A 65 4.06 62.05 -5.14
CA ASP A 65 5.33 62.78 -5.31
C ASP A 65 6.31 62.96 -4.11
N THR A 66 7.61 62.69 -4.33
CA THR A 66 8.72 63.69 -4.21
C THR A 66 10.04 63.15 -4.78
N THR A 67 10.77 64.04 -5.46
CA THR A 67 12.04 63.87 -6.20
C THR A 67 13.32 63.67 -5.37
N MET A 68 14.41 63.17 -6.00
CA MET A 68 15.65 63.92 -6.33
C MET A 68 16.68 63.01 -7.05
N ALA A 69 17.64 63.60 -7.76
CA ALA A 69 18.59 62.92 -8.67
C ALA A 69 20.07 63.29 -8.42
N ASP A 70 20.97 62.48 -9.02
CA ASP A 70 22.43 62.68 -9.28
C ASP A 70 23.36 62.79 -8.03
N ASP A 71 24.52 62.12 -7.92
CA ASP A 71 25.74 62.34 -8.73
C ASP A 71 26.83 61.22 -8.61
N MET A 72 27.65 61.15 -9.68
CA MET A 72 29.01 60.63 -9.98
C MET A 72 29.89 59.76 -9.03
N ASP A 73 30.57 58.79 -9.67
CA ASP A 73 31.97 58.29 -9.58
C ASP A 73 32.79 58.33 -8.26
N ASP A 74 33.39 57.17 -7.91
CA ASP A 74 34.86 57.08 -7.69
C ASP A 74 35.41 55.65 -7.86
N MET A 75 36.75 55.51 -7.97
CA MET A 75 37.48 54.35 -8.50
C MET A 75 38.10 53.37 -7.47
N ASP A 76 38.37 52.15 -7.98
CA ASP A 76 39.56 51.30 -7.79
C ASP A 76 39.88 50.47 -6.52
N ASP A 77 40.41 49.28 -6.84
CA ASP A 77 41.44 48.44 -6.19
C ASP A 77 41.10 47.46 -5.04
N MET A 78 40.90 46.18 -5.41
CA MET A 78 41.82 45.05 -5.13
C MET A 78 41.25 43.77 -5.79
N SER A 79 41.68 43.41 -7.01
CA SER A 79 42.87 42.58 -7.31
C SER A 79 42.77 41.11 -6.88
N THR A 80 42.68 40.23 -7.88
CA THR A 80 43.13 38.81 -7.91
C THR A 80 42.56 37.86 -6.84
N ASP A 81 41.89 36.77 -7.21
CA ASP A 81 42.47 35.70 -8.04
C ASP A 81 41.41 34.98 -8.91
N THR A 82 41.61 35.03 -10.24
CA THR A 82 40.80 34.31 -11.23
C THR A 82 41.53 33.02 -11.62
N THR A 83 41.45 31.98 -10.78
CA THR A 83 41.98 30.64 -11.11
C THR A 83 41.15 29.45 -10.61
N MET A 84 39.94 29.68 -10.04
CA MET A 84 39.09 28.62 -9.46
C MET A 84 37.67 28.53 -10.03
N ALA A 85 37.38 29.23 -11.13
CA ALA A 85 36.03 29.26 -11.74
C ALA A 85 35.85 28.29 -12.92
N ASP A 86 36.94 27.92 -13.61
CA ASP A 86 36.87 27.10 -14.85
C ASP A 86 36.99 25.58 -14.60
N ASP A 87 37.20 25.14 -13.35
CA ASP A 87 37.34 23.72 -12.95
C ASP A 87 36.06 23.15 -12.28
N MET A 88 34.91 23.85 -12.39
CA MET A 88 33.61 23.39 -11.88
C MET A 88 32.63 22.90 -12.97
N ASP A 89 32.94 23.08 -14.25
CA ASP A 89 32.07 22.68 -15.38
C ASP A 89 32.21 21.19 -15.78
N ASP A 90 33.06 20.40 -15.10
CA ASP A 90 33.34 18.98 -15.41
C ASP A 90 33.32 18.09 -14.14
N MET A 91 32.62 18.52 -13.08
CA MET A 91 32.12 17.59 -12.06
C MET A 91 30.82 16.98 -12.56
N ASP A 92 30.89 15.68 -12.87
CA ASP A 92 29.78 14.78 -13.16
C ASP A 92 28.50 15.13 -12.38
N ASP A 93 27.36 15.17 -13.08
CA ASP A 93 26.04 15.56 -12.56
C ASP A 93 25.44 14.44 -11.69
N THR A 94 26.19 14.01 -10.68
CA THR A 94 25.73 13.13 -9.62
C THR A 94 24.77 13.92 -8.75
N ALA A 95 23.52 14.02 -9.23
CA ALA A 95 22.43 14.63 -8.50
C ALA A 95 22.43 14.15 -7.05
N MET A 96 22.41 15.09 -6.10
CA MET A 96 22.36 14.78 -4.67
C MET A 96 21.20 13.80 -4.42
N PRO A 97 21.40 12.68 -3.71
CA PRO A 97 20.34 11.70 -3.48
C PRO A 97 19.17 12.37 -2.78
N THR A 98 17.95 12.16 -3.29
CA THR A 98 16.74 12.84 -2.82
C THR A 98 15.71 11.82 -2.33
N THR A 99 14.63 12.27 -1.69
CA THR A 99 13.48 11.37 -1.47
C THR A 99 12.63 11.16 -2.72
N ASP A 100 12.74 12.03 -3.72
CA ASP A 100 11.72 12.21 -4.77
C ASP A 100 12.18 11.68 -6.14
N ASP A 101 13.39 11.12 -6.22
CA ASP A 101 13.90 10.44 -7.41
C ASP A 101 13.17 9.12 -7.71
N GLY A 102 13.41 8.57 -8.90
CA GLY A 102 12.69 7.41 -9.42
C GLY A 102 12.98 6.15 -8.60
N ALA A 103 14.25 5.93 -8.25
CA ALA A 103 14.68 4.82 -7.41
C ALA A 103 14.02 4.84 -6.01
N SER A 104 14.03 5.99 -5.35
CA SER A 104 13.36 6.21 -4.05
C SER A 104 11.84 6.01 -4.13
N THR A 105 11.22 6.48 -5.22
CA THR A 105 9.79 6.33 -5.47
C THR A 105 9.40 4.87 -5.71
N LEU A 106 10.18 4.14 -6.51
CA LEU A 106 9.96 2.72 -6.80
C LEU A 106 10.04 1.87 -5.52
N ARG A 107 11.13 2.01 -4.74
CA ARG A 107 11.31 1.25 -3.49
C ARG A 107 10.19 1.51 -2.50
N ALA A 108 9.77 2.76 -2.32
CA ALA A 108 8.66 3.11 -1.44
C ALA A 108 7.31 2.60 -1.95
N GLY A 109 7.03 2.70 -3.26
CA GLY A 109 5.80 2.21 -3.88
C GLY A 109 5.64 0.69 -3.74
N LEU A 110 6.69 -0.08 -4.08
CA LEU A 110 6.70 -1.54 -3.89
C LEU A 110 6.58 -1.91 -2.41
N THR A 111 7.25 -1.17 -1.51
CA THR A 111 7.14 -1.38 -0.06
C THR A 111 5.69 -1.25 0.42
N SER A 112 4.99 -0.18 0.01
CA SER A 112 3.59 0.05 0.36
C SER A 112 2.72 -1.09 -0.18
N LEU A 113 2.71 -1.29 -1.50
CA LEU A 113 1.78 -2.21 -2.14
C LEU A 113 1.97 -3.67 -1.70
N LEU A 114 3.21 -4.15 -1.58
CA LEU A 114 3.50 -5.55 -1.21
C LEU A 114 3.22 -5.82 0.27
N GLN A 115 3.50 -4.87 1.17
CA GLN A 115 3.15 -5.02 2.58
C GLN A 115 1.61 -4.94 2.77
N GLU A 116 0.94 -4.06 2.03
CA GLU A 116 -0.52 -3.90 2.08
C GLU A 116 -1.21 -5.19 1.62
N HIS A 117 -0.70 -5.81 0.55
CA HIS A 117 -1.19 -7.08 0.02
C HIS A 117 -1.25 -8.17 1.10
N VAL A 118 -0.22 -8.27 1.95
CA VAL A 118 -0.16 -9.28 3.02
C VAL A 118 -1.24 -9.04 4.07
N TYR A 119 -1.38 -7.80 4.55
CA TYR A 119 -2.41 -7.49 5.54
C TYR A 119 -3.83 -7.66 4.98
N LEU A 120 -4.08 -7.23 3.74
CA LEU A 120 -5.37 -7.45 3.07
C LEU A 120 -5.66 -8.95 2.84
N ALA A 121 -4.65 -9.76 2.53
CA ALA A 121 -4.78 -11.21 2.41
C ALA A 121 -5.11 -11.85 3.76
N GLY A 122 -4.42 -11.46 4.84
CA GLY A 122 -4.70 -11.90 6.21
C GLY A 122 -6.14 -11.58 6.63
N ILE A 123 -6.58 -10.33 6.45
CA ILE A 123 -7.97 -9.89 6.73
C ILE A 123 -8.98 -10.69 5.90
N THR A 124 -8.70 -10.95 4.62
CA THR A 124 -9.57 -11.74 3.74
C THR A 124 -9.70 -13.18 4.21
N ILE A 125 -8.59 -13.81 4.58
CA ILE A 125 -8.51 -15.18 5.09
C ILE A 125 -9.25 -15.30 6.43
N GLU A 126 -9.01 -14.39 7.37
CA GLU A 126 -9.71 -14.35 8.66
C GLU A 126 -11.22 -14.16 8.46
N THR A 127 -11.63 -13.17 7.65
CA THR A 127 -13.05 -12.94 7.32
C THR A 127 -13.70 -14.19 6.71
N ALA A 128 -13.01 -14.92 5.84
CA ALA A 128 -13.51 -16.15 5.25
C ALA A 128 -13.61 -17.31 6.26
N VAL A 129 -12.62 -17.47 7.14
CA VAL A 129 -12.65 -18.47 8.23
C VAL A 129 -13.80 -18.17 9.20
N ASP A 130 -14.05 -16.91 9.51
CA ASP A 130 -15.10 -16.47 10.43
C ASP A 130 -16.51 -16.56 9.83
N ALA A 131 -16.63 -16.39 8.50
CA ALA A 131 -17.82 -16.79 7.74
C ALA A 131 -18.05 -18.31 7.72
N GLY A 132 -17.03 -19.11 8.07
CA GLY A 132 -17.06 -20.57 8.06
C GLY A 132 -16.71 -21.19 6.70
N GLY A 133 -15.90 -20.49 5.89
CA GLY A 133 -15.53 -20.86 4.52
C GLY A 133 -16.52 -20.40 3.45
N ASP A 134 -17.50 -19.56 3.80
CA ASP A 134 -18.50 -19.03 2.86
C ASP A 134 -17.99 -17.75 2.17
N LEU A 135 -17.44 -17.94 0.97
CA LEU A 135 -16.87 -16.86 0.14
C LEU A 135 -17.93 -15.92 -0.44
N GLU A 136 -19.21 -16.31 -0.43
CA GLU A 136 -20.32 -15.52 -0.99
C GLU A 136 -20.93 -14.55 0.01
N THR A 137 -20.42 -14.49 1.25
CA THR A 137 -20.88 -13.49 2.21
C THR A 137 -20.43 -12.08 1.77
N PRO A 138 -21.27 -11.03 1.94
CA PRO A 138 -20.90 -9.67 1.54
C PRO A 138 -19.61 -9.14 2.17
N ALA A 139 -19.25 -9.61 3.36
CA ALA A 139 -18.00 -9.26 4.04
C ALA A 139 -16.77 -9.86 3.33
N VAL A 140 -16.82 -11.16 2.98
CA VAL A 140 -15.71 -11.80 2.24
C VAL A 140 -15.59 -11.22 0.83
N GLN A 141 -16.70 -11.00 0.13
CA GLN A 141 -16.67 -10.36 -1.20
C GLN A 141 -16.05 -8.94 -1.16
N ALA A 142 -16.31 -8.16 -0.10
CA ALA A 142 -15.70 -6.85 0.07
C ALA A 142 -14.19 -6.92 0.38
N ALA A 143 -13.76 -7.88 1.20
CA ALA A 143 -12.35 -8.11 1.50
C ALA A 143 -11.58 -8.55 0.24
N VAL A 144 -12.11 -9.54 -0.49
CA VAL A 144 -11.57 -10.02 -1.78
C VAL A 144 -11.45 -8.89 -2.79
N ALA A 145 -12.49 -8.03 -2.93
CA ALA A 145 -12.44 -6.90 -3.85
C ALA A 145 -11.37 -5.85 -3.48
N THR A 146 -11.11 -5.67 -2.18
CA THR A 146 -10.07 -4.75 -1.69
C THR A 146 -8.67 -5.32 -1.95
N LEU A 147 -8.46 -6.62 -1.71
CA LEU A 147 -7.23 -7.33 -2.03
C LEU A 147 -6.94 -7.35 -3.54
N ASP A 148 -7.99 -7.50 -4.37
CA ASP A 148 -7.87 -7.44 -5.83
C ASP A 148 -7.55 -6.04 -6.34
N ALA A 149 -8.08 -4.98 -5.73
CA ALA A 149 -7.73 -3.60 -6.08
C ALA A 149 -6.23 -3.31 -5.84
N ASN A 150 -5.67 -3.79 -4.72
CA ASN A 150 -4.23 -3.75 -4.47
C ASN A 150 -3.43 -4.61 -5.48
N SER A 151 -3.95 -5.77 -5.87
CA SER A 151 -3.36 -6.64 -6.91
C SER A 151 -3.29 -5.95 -8.28
N VAL A 152 -4.34 -5.22 -8.64
CA VAL A 152 -4.37 -4.38 -9.85
C VAL A 152 -3.31 -3.27 -9.75
N ALA A 153 -3.24 -2.55 -8.63
CA ALA A 153 -2.21 -1.51 -8.43
C ALA A 153 -0.77 -2.04 -8.51
N LEU A 154 -0.50 -3.25 -8.00
CA LEU A 154 0.78 -3.95 -8.21
C LEU A 154 1.05 -4.24 -9.69
N SER A 155 0.04 -4.71 -10.42
CA SER A 155 0.18 -4.98 -11.85
C SER A 155 0.39 -3.73 -12.71
N GLU A 156 -0.21 -2.60 -12.31
CA GLU A 156 0.01 -1.29 -12.94
C GLU A 156 1.44 -0.79 -12.66
N ALA A 157 1.94 -0.98 -11.43
CA ALA A 157 3.33 -0.66 -11.09
C ALA A 157 4.33 -1.49 -11.91
N VAL A 158 4.15 -2.81 -12.01
CA VAL A 158 5.00 -3.69 -12.86
C VAL A 158 4.85 -3.32 -14.34
N GLY A 159 3.62 -3.14 -14.82
CA GLY A 159 3.31 -2.79 -16.21
C GLY A 159 3.82 -1.41 -16.64
N SER A 160 4.02 -0.48 -15.71
CA SER A 160 4.65 0.83 -15.99
C SER A 160 6.10 0.71 -16.47
N VAL A 161 6.79 -0.37 -16.09
CA VAL A 161 8.17 -0.67 -16.49
C VAL A 161 8.21 -1.68 -17.63
N ALA A 162 7.52 -2.82 -17.45
CA ALA A 162 7.59 -3.96 -18.36
C ALA A 162 6.63 -3.84 -19.56
N GLY A 163 5.78 -2.82 -19.60
CA GLY A 163 4.72 -2.64 -20.58
C GLY A 163 3.41 -3.35 -20.21
N PRO A 164 2.28 -2.97 -20.84
CA PRO A 164 0.94 -3.40 -20.44
C PRO A 164 0.71 -4.91 -20.57
N GLU A 165 1.29 -5.56 -21.59
CA GLU A 165 1.17 -7.02 -21.78
C GLU A 165 1.82 -7.79 -20.62
N ASN A 166 2.97 -7.33 -20.12
CA ASN A 166 3.63 -7.91 -18.96
C ASN A 166 2.93 -7.56 -17.64
N GLY A 167 2.30 -6.39 -17.54
CA GLY A 167 1.40 -6.06 -16.42
C GLY A 167 0.20 -7.01 -16.34
N GLU A 168 -0.45 -7.30 -17.46
CA GLU A 168 -1.56 -8.27 -17.52
C GLU A 168 -1.09 -9.71 -17.21
N ALA A 169 0.08 -10.12 -17.73
CA ALA A 169 0.68 -11.41 -17.42
C ALA A 169 1.02 -11.56 -15.91
N PHE A 170 1.61 -10.51 -15.31
CA PHE A 170 1.85 -10.45 -13.87
C PHE A 170 0.54 -10.55 -13.09
N LEU A 171 -0.50 -9.80 -13.46
CA LEU A 171 -1.79 -9.83 -12.76
C LEU A 171 -2.45 -11.21 -12.80
N GLY A 172 -2.28 -11.96 -13.89
CA GLY A 172 -2.71 -13.35 -13.99
C GLY A 172 -2.02 -14.24 -12.96
N LEU A 173 -0.69 -14.24 -12.95
CA LEU A 173 0.13 -15.02 -11.99
C LEU A 173 -0.14 -14.61 -10.53
N TRP A 174 -0.25 -13.30 -10.28
CA TRP A 174 -0.48 -12.72 -8.96
C TRP A 174 -1.89 -12.96 -8.40
N ARG A 175 -2.88 -13.24 -9.26
CA ARG A 175 -4.20 -13.72 -8.80
C ARG A 175 -4.19 -15.22 -8.50
N GLU A 176 -3.33 -15.98 -9.18
CA GLU A 176 -3.23 -17.43 -9.01
C GLU A 176 -2.67 -17.81 -7.63
N HIS A 177 -1.62 -17.12 -7.14
CA HIS A 177 -1.04 -17.44 -5.81
C HIS A 177 -2.00 -17.18 -4.65
N ILE A 178 -2.89 -16.17 -4.78
CA ILE A 178 -3.94 -15.90 -3.79
C ILE A 178 -4.90 -17.10 -3.73
N GLY A 179 -5.25 -17.66 -4.90
CA GLY A 179 -6.05 -18.88 -5.00
C GLY A 179 -5.42 -20.05 -4.22
N PHE A 180 -4.11 -20.27 -4.37
CA PHE A 180 -3.42 -21.34 -3.64
C PHE A 180 -3.38 -21.13 -2.12
N PHE A 181 -3.29 -19.89 -1.62
CA PHE A 181 -3.43 -19.62 -0.18
C PHE A 181 -4.88 -19.82 0.32
N VAL A 182 -5.89 -19.55 -0.52
CA VAL A 182 -7.30 -19.89 -0.21
C VAL A 182 -7.49 -21.40 -0.17
N ASP A 183 -6.97 -22.15 -1.15
CA ASP A 183 -7.02 -23.62 -1.18
C ASP A 183 -6.31 -24.24 0.04
N TYR A 184 -5.13 -23.72 0.41
CA TYR A 184 -4.46 -24.10 1.65
C TYR A 184 -5.36 -23.83 2.87
N THR A 185 -5.90 -22.62 3.00
CA THR A 185 -6.80 -22.24 4.10
C THR A 185 -7.99 -23.19 4.23
N LEU A 186 -8.68 -23.49 3.11
CA LEU A 186 -9.83 -24.38 3.08
C LEU A 186 -9.44 -25.83 3.42
N ALA A 187 -8.29 -26.29 2.91
CA ALA A 187 -7.74 -27.62 3.24
C ALA A 187 -7.45 -27.75 4.74
N ARG A 188 -6.80 -26.75 5.36
CA ARG A 188 -6.55 -26.73 6.82
C ARG A 188 -7.84 -26.66 7.63
N ALA A 189 -8.80 -25.82 7.21
CA ALA A 189 -10.10 -25.68 7.90
C ALA A 189 -10.98 -26.95 7.82
N THR A 190 -10.80 -27.77 6.77
CA THR A 190 -11.54 -29.03 6.57
C THR A 190 -10.78 -30.27 7.07
N GLY A 191 -9.46 -30.18 7.26
CA GLY A 191 -8.59 -31.29 7.65
C GLY A 191 -8.17 -32.19 6.49
N ASP A 192 -8.09 -31.64 5.27
CA ASP A 192 -7.60 -32.33 4.09
C ASP A 192 -6.10 -32.07 3.90
N ASP A 193 -5.26 -32.88 4.56
CA ASP A 193 -3.80 -32.75 4.48
C ASP A 193 -3.28 -32.92 3.04
N ALA A 194 -3.96 -33.69 2.19
CA ALA A 194 -3.54 -33.91 0.80
C ALA A 194 -3.80 -32.67 -0.09
N ALA A 195 -4.93 -31.99 0.10
CA ALA A 195 -5.19 -30.69 -0.54
C ALA A 195 -4.23 -29.61 -0.02
N ALA A 196 -3.85 -29.65 1.26
CA ALA A 196 -2.86 -28.73 1.83
C ALA A 196 -1.45 -28.96 1.29
N GLU A 197 -1.03 -30.21 1.08
CA GLU A 197 0.23 -30.56 0.39
C GLU A 197 0.21 -30.12 -1.09
N GLN A 198 -0.91 -30.29 -1.78
CA GLN A 198 -1.08 -29.85 -3.17
C GLN A 198 -0.94 -28.32 -3.30
N ALA A 199 -1.67 -27.55 -2.48
CA ALA A 199 -1.60 -26.08 -2.49
C ALA A 199 -0.17 -25.55 -2.18
N ARG A 200 0.60 -26.26 -1.34
CA ARG A 200 2.03 -25.96 -1.12
C ARG A 200 2.87 -26.18 -2.38
N ALA A 201 2.67 -27.31 -3.07
CA ALA A 201 3.37 -27.62 -4.31
C ALA A 201 3.02 -26.64 -5.45
N ASP A 202 1.77 -26.18 -5.51
CA ASP A 202 1.33 -25.18 -6.47
C ASP A 202 1.93 -23.78 -6.17
N LEU A 203 2.08 -23.41 -4.88
CA LEU A 203 2.84 -22.21 -4.48
C LEU A 203 4.34 -22.30 -4.76
N ASP A 204 4.96 -23.48 -4.66
CA ASP A 204 6.33 -23.69 -5.13
C ASP A 204 6.42 -23.53 -6.65
N GLY A 205 5.42 -24.00 -7.41
CA GLY A 205 5.28 -23.76 -8.85
C GLY A 205 5.13 -22.27 -9.19
N TYR A 206 4.30 -21.54 -8.44
CA TYR A 206 4.17 -20.09 -8.57
C TYR A 206 5.49 -19.36 -8.33
N LYS A 207 6.25 -19.68 -7.27
CA LYS A 207 7.56 -19.06 -7.02
C LYS A 207 8.51 -19.23 -8.21
N GLN A 208 8.51 -20.40 -8.84
CA GLN A 208 9.31 -20.66 -10.05
C GLN A 208 8.84 -19.83 -11.25
N ALA A 209 7.53 -19.72 -11.47
CA ALA A 209 6.95 -18.91 -12.54
C ALA A 209 7.22 -17.40 -12.34
N ALA A 210 7.08 -16.90 -11.10
CA ALA A 210 7.40 -15.52 -10.73
C ALA A 210 8.90 -15.23 -10.89
N GLY A 211 9.77 -16.17 -10.47
CA GLY A 211 11.21 -16.09 -10.69
C GLY A 211 11.57 -15.92 -12.16
N ALA A 212 11.06 -16.80 -13.02
CA ALA A 212 11.29 -16.73 -14.47
C ALA A 212 10.72 -15.44 -15.10
N PHE A 213 9.53 -15.01 -14.68
CA PHE A 213 8.90 -13.77 -15.15
C PHE A 213 9.76 -12.54 -14.82
N PHE A 214 10.20 -12.40 -13.57
CA PHE A 214 11.03 -11.26 -13.17
C PHE A 214 12.43 -11.30 -13.81
N GLU A 215 13.02 -12.49 -13.99
CA GLU A 215 14.27 -12.66 -14.73
C GLU A 215 14.14 -12.20 -16.19
N GLU A 216 13.04 -12.55 -16.87
CA GLU A 216 12.77 -12.13 -18.25
C GLU A 216 12.58 -10.61 -18.38
N ILE A 217 11.67 -10.00 -17.59
CA ILE A 217 11.37 -8.56 -17.73
C ILE A 217 12.51 -7.66 -17.26
N THR A 218 13.44 -8.16 -16.44
CA THR A 218 14.63 -7.42 -15.99
C THR A 218 15.91 -7.83 -16.74
N ALA A 219 15.80 -8.61 -17.82
CA ALA A 219 16.92 -9.09 -18.62
C ALA A 219 18.04 -9.79 -17.81
N GLY A 220 17.70 -10.41 -16.68
CA GLY A 220 18.61 -11.11 -15.79
C GLY A 220 19.10 -10.35 -14.55
N GLU A 221 18.72 -9.07 -14.37
CA GLU A 221 19.07 -8.30 -13.16
C GLU A 221 18.37 -8.82 -11.89
N ILE A 222 17.26 -9.56 -12.03
CA ILE A 222 16.67 -10.40 -10.99
C ILE A 222 16.83 -11.88 -11.38
N PRO A 223 17.86 -12.58 -10.89
CA PRO A 223 18.01 -14.02 -11.15
C PRO A 223 16.84 -14.81 -10.56
N ALA A 224 16.28 -15.75 -11.33
CA ALA A 224 15.06 -16.48 -10.94
C ALA A 224 15.21 -17.21 -9.59
N ASP A 225 16.33 -17.93 -9.41
CA ASP A 225 16.65 -18.64 -8.15
C ASP A 225 16.75 -17.69 -6.95
N ALA A 226 17.20 -16.45 -7.16
CA ALA A 226 17.35 -15.46 -6.08
C ALA A 226 15.99 -14.93 -5.61
N LEU A 227 15.03 -14.75 -6.54
CA LEU A 227 13.66 -14.37 -6.18
C LEU A 227 12.92 -15.55 -5.50
N VAL A 228 13.11 -16.78 -5.98
CA VAL A 228 12.55 -17.98 -5.31
C VAL A 228 13.02 -18.07 -3.86
N GLU A 229 14.32 -17.89 -3.61
CA GLU A 229 14.86 -17.93 -2.24
C GLU A 229 14.37 -16.77 -1.38
N ASN A 230 14.24 -15.56 -1.95
CA ASN A 230 13.70 -14.38 -1.28
C ASN A 230 12.25 -14.61 -0.80
N LEU A 231 11.43 -15.35 -1.56
CA LEU A 231 10.03 -15.65 -1.24
C LEU A 231 9.84 -16.81 -0.25
N ASN A 232 10.87 -17.62 0.05
CA ASN A 232 10.71 -18.80 0.90
C ASN A 232 10.21 -18.45 2.31
N GLY A 233 10.88 -17.54 3.02
CA GLY A 233 10.45 -17.10 4.36
C GLY A 233 9.07 -16.45 4.38
N HIS A 234 8.71 -15.69 3.34
CA HIS A 234 7.37 -15.13 3.17
C HIS A 234 6.30 -16.23 3.07
N THR A 235 6.53 -17.26 2.24
CA THR A 235 5.56 -18.37 2.11
C THR A 235 5.46 -19.20 3.40
N GLU A 236 6.58 -19.50 4.08
CA GLU A 236 6.59 -20.26 5.33
C GLU A 236 5.82 -19.57 6.45
N THR A 237 6.02 -18.25 6.61
CA THR A 237 5.35 -17.43 7.63
C THR A 237 3.86 -17.22 7.32
N LEU A 238 3.47 -17.05 6.04
CA LEU A 238 2.05 -17.06 5.67
C LEU A 238 1.35 -18.38 5.98
N PHE A 239 1.99 -19.53 5.71
CA PHE A 239 1.41 -20.82 6.07
C PHE A 239 1.22 -20.95 7.60
N ALA A 240 2.18 -20.50 8.40
CA ALA A 240 2.07 -20.46 9.86
C ALA A 240 0.90 -19.57 10.32
N ALA A 241 0.77 -18.37 9.75
CA ALA A 241 -0.33 -17.46 10.02
C ALA A 241 -1.70 -18.10 9.71
N ILE A 242 -1.84 -18.76 8.55
CA ILE A 242 -3.08 -19.46 8.16
C ILE A 242 -3.39 -20.62 9.12
N ASP A 243 -2.40 -21.44 9.46
CA ASP A 243 -2.55 -22.54 10.42
C ASP A 243 -3.03 -22.02 11.79
N ALA A 244 -2.48 -20.89 12.24
CA ALA A 244 -2.86 -20.23 13.48
C ALA A 244 -4.28 -19.62 13.42
N VAL A 245 -4.66 -18.93 12.33
CA VAL A 245 -6.04 -18.40 12.14
C VAL A 245 -7.06 -19.55 12.20
N VAL A 246 -6.80 -20.65 11.50
CA VAL A 246 -7.67 -21.84 11.46
C VAL A 246 -7.75 -22.52 12.84
N ALA A 247 -6.64 -22.58 13.59
CA ALA A 247 -6.62 -23.08 14.95
C ALA A 247 -7.30 -22.14 15.97
N GLY A 248 -7.37 -20.84 15.67
CA GLY A 248 -7.69 -19.79 16.64
C GLY A 248 -6.58 -19.57 17.66
N ASP A 249 -5.32 -19.69 17.21
CA ASP A 249 -4.13 -19.38 18.02
C ASP A 249 -3.81 -17.87 17.94
N ALA A 250 -3.26 -17.33 19.02
CA ALA A 250 -2.89 -15.92 19.13
C ALA A 250 -1.65 -15.56 18.30
N THR A 251 -0.83 -16.54 17.86
CA THR A 251 0.35 -16.27 17.02
C THR A 251 0.02 -15.82 15.61
N ALA A 252 -1.22 -16.00 15.15
CA ALA A 252 -1.66 -15.68 13.78
C ALA A 252 -1.24 -14.28 13.32
N PHE A 253 -1.30 -13.31 14.23
CA PHE A 253 -0.91 -11.93 13.96
C PHE A 253 0.61 -11.72 13.93
N ASP A 254 1.36 -12.37 14.83
CA ASP A 254 2.82 -12.30 14.84
C ASP A 254 3.40 -12.94 13.56
N ASP A 255 2.83 -14.07 13.14
CA ASP A 255 3.19 -14.77 11.90
C ASP A 255 2.82 -13.94 10.65
N LEU A 256 1.63 -13.32 10.62
CA LEU A 256 1.21 -12.42 9.53
C LEU A 256 2.10 -11.17 9.46
N ARG A 257 2.48 -10.59 10.60
CA ARG A 257 3.40 -9.46 10.67
C ARG A 257 4.79 -9.83 10.15
N MET A 258 5.30 -11.02 10.49
CA MET A 258 6.56 -11.52 9.93
C MET A 258 6.47 -11.73 8.42
N ALA A 259 5.35 -12.27 7.91
CA ALA A 259 5.10 -12.40 6.48
C ALA A 259 5.10 -11.04 5.74
N ALA A 260 4.57 -9.99 6.37
CA ALA A 260 4.59 -8.63 5.85
C ALA A 260 6.00 -8.01 5.88
N GLN A 261 6.79 -8.31 6.92
CA GLN A 261 8.20 -7.88 7.03
C GLN A 261 9.10 -8.53 5.96
N HIS A 262 8.83 -9.77 5.56
CA HIS A 262 9.51 -10.36 4.39
C HIS A 262 9.24 -9.59 3.09
N MET A 263 8.05 -9.00 2.93
CA MET A 263 7.73 -8.19 1.76
C MET A 263 8.46 -6.84 1.71
N PHE A 264 8.90 -6.28 2.86
CA PHE A 264 9.81 -5.13 2.88
C PHE A 264 11.18 -5.47 2.27
N ALA A 265 11.72 -6.66 2.57
CA ALA A 265 12.96 -7.14 1.96
C ALA A 265 12.76 -7.49 0.47
N SER A 266 11.59 -8.04 0.11
CA SER A 266 11.22 -8.32 -1.29
C SER A 266 11.11 -7.03 -2.11
N ALA A 267 10.52 -5.97 -1.54
CA ALA A 267 10.42 -4.66 -2.19
C ALA A 267 11.80 -4.07 -2.53
N LEU A 268 12.78 -4.19 -1.63
CA LEU A 268 14.16 -3.78 -1.89
C LEU A 268 14.81 -4.63 -3.00
N ALA A 269 14.65 -5.96 -2.97
CA ALA A 269 15.22 -6.85 -3.98
C ALA A 269 14.64 -6.54 -5.38
N LEU A 270 13.32 -6.44 -5.48
CA LEU A 270 12.62 -6.08 -6.72
C LEU A 270 12.99 -4.67 -7.19
N SER A 271 12.99 -3.65 -6.32
CA SER A 271 13.38 -2.29 -6.73
C SER A 271 14.82 -2.24 -7.24
N THR A 272 15.74 -3.02 -6.64
CA THR A 272 17.14 -3.07 -7.06
C THR A 272 17.29 -3.60 -8.48
N GLY A 273 16.73 -4.77 -8.78
CA GLY A 273 16.84 -5.35 -10.13
C GLY A 273 16.03 -4.58 -11.18
N ILE A 274 14.87 -4.03 -10.81
CA ILE A 274 14.06 -3.20 -11.72
C ILE A 274 14.78 -1.87 -12.06
N SER A 275 15.36 -1.18 -11.07
CA SER A 275 16.16 0.03 -11.33
C SER A 275 17.43 -0.26 -12.12
N ALA A 276 18.08 -1.42 -11.91
CA ALA A 276 19.23 -1.85 -12.71
C ALA A 276 18.87 -2.14 -14.17
N ALA A 277 17.70 -2.73 -14.42
CA ALA A 277 17.20 -3.02 -15.77
C ALA A 277 16.69 -1.77 -16.52
N ALA A 278 16.21 -0.75 -15.80
CA ALA A 278 15.63 0.47 -16.37
C ALA A 278 16.18 1.77 -15.70
N PRO A 279 17.50 2.03 -15.73
CA PRO A 279 18.11 3.13 -14.97
C PRO A 279 17.70 4.52 -15.46
N GLU A 280 17.37 4.68 -16.74
CA GLU A 280 16.83 5.94 -17.29
C GLU A 280 15.41 6.24 -16.78
N MET A 281 14.63 5.22 -16.43
CA MET A 281 13.28 5.36 -15.85
C MET A 281 13.35 5.58 -14.32
N PHE A 282 14.37 5.03 -13.67
CA PHE A 282 14.58 5.09 -12.23
C PHE A 282 15.91 5.73 -11.85
N PRO A 283 16.12 7.03 -12.12
CA PRO A 283 17.29 7.75 -11.65
C PRO A 283 17.35 7.74 -10.12
N GLY A 284 18.57 7.78 -9.58
CA GLY A 284 18.86 7.68 -8.15
C GLY A 284 19.44 6.34 -7.75
N ASP A 285 19.50 6.07 -6.44
CA ASP A 285 20.01 4.82 -5.87
C ASP A 285 19.01 4.31 -4.82
N VAL A 286 18.45 3.12 -5.07
CA VAL A 286 17.48 2.45 -4.19
C VAL A 286 18.04 2.13 -2.80
N THR A 287 19.37 2.08 -2.66
CA THR A 287 20.09 1.83 -1.41
C THR A 287 20.58 3.10 -0.72
N SER A 288 20.35 4.28 -1.32
CA SER A 288 20.71 5.56 -0.71
C SER A 288 19.95 5.82 0.59
N ALA A 289 20.54 6.58 1.50
CA ALA A 289 19.92 6.91 2.79
C ALA A 289 18.53 7.59 2.66
N PRO A 290 18.29 8.50 1.69
CA PRO A 290 16.95 9.02 1.42
C PRO A 290 15.94 7.96 0.93
N ALA A 291 16.34 7.08 0.01
CA ALA A 291 15.50 5.97 -0.48
C ALA A 291 15.14 5.01 0.66
N GLU A 292 16.12 4.66 1.50
CA GLU A 292 15.92 3.84 2.69
C GLU A 292 14.99 4.52 3.70
N THR A 293 15.24 5.79 4.04
CA THR A 293 14.41 6.55 4.99
C THR A 293 12.96 6.62 4.52
N ARG A 294 12.74 6.91 3.22
CA ARG A 294 11.40 6.95 2.63
C ARG A 294 10.71 5.58 2.72
N ALA A 295 11.40 4.51 2.32
CA ALA A 295 10.84 3.15 2.37
C ALA A 295 10.54 2.68 3.80
N VAL A 296 11.42 2.96 4.77
CA VAL A 296 11.21 2.63 6.18
C VAL A 296 10.01 3.39 6.76
N LEU A 297 9.90 4.69 6.48
CA LEU A 297 8.73 5.48 6.91
C LEU A 297 7.44 4.95 6.28
N THR A 298 7.43 4.61 4.99
CA THR A 298 6.28 3.98 4.33
C THR A 298 5.90 2.66 4.99
N ASN A 299 6.87 1.76 5.22
CA ASN A 299 6.65 0.48 5.89
C ASN A 299 6.05 0.66 7.29
N LEU A 300 6.64 1.53 8.10
CA LEU A 300 6.23 1.70 9.50
C LEU A 300 4.88 2.43 9.65
N LEU A 301 4.62 3.48 8.86
CA LEU A 301 3.35 4.22 8.91
C LEU A 301 2.19 3.37 8.41
N GLN A 302 2.42 2.54 7.39
CA GLN A 302 1.38 1.64 6.88
C GLN A 302 1.14 0.48 7.85
N GLU A 303 2.20 -0.15 8.38
CA GLU A 303 2.10 -1.14 9.46
C GLU A 303 1.29 -0.55 10.63
N HIS A 304 1.58 0.68 11.07
CA HIS A 304 0.88 1.33 12.18
C HIS A 304 -0.65 1.33 12.04
N VAL A 305 -1.18 1.60 10.84
CA VAL A 305 -2.63 1.61 10.58
C VAL A 305 -3.22 0.21 10.72
N TYR A 306 -2.53 -0.82 10.21
CA TYR A 306 -2.95 -2.21 10.35
C TYR A 306 -2.86 -2.71 11.80
N LEU A 307 -1.76 -2.42 12.51
CA LEU A 307 -1.61 -2.75 13.94
C LEU A 307 -2.70 -2.06 14.79
N ALA A 308 -3.06 -0.81 14.47
CA ALA A 308 -4.12 -0.07 15.16
C ALA A 308 -5.51 -0.66 14.90
N GLY A 309 -5.81 -1.03 13.65
CA GLY A 309 -7.04 -1.75 13.29
C GLY A 309 -7.19 -3.05 14.06
N ILE A 310 -6.13 -3.86 14.11
CA ILE A 310 -6.12 -5.16 14.79
C ILE A 310 -6.20 -5.01 16.32
N ALA A 311 -5.54 -4.01 16.91
CA ALA A 311 -5.71 -3.72 18.34
C ALA A 311 -7.15 -3.31 18.70
N LEU A 312 -7.83 -2.56 17.82
CA LEU A 312 -9.25 -2.21 18.00
C LEU A 312 -10.16 -3.42 17.84
N GLU A 313 -9.91 -4.28 16.85
CA GLU A 313 -10.66 -5.51 16.62
C GLU A 313 -10.54 -6.47 17.80
N GLN A 314 -9.32 -6.75 18.27
CA GLN A 314 -9.09 -7.57 19.45
C GLN A 314 -9.80 -7.01 20.70
N ALA A 315 -9.83 -5.69 20.87
CA ALA A 315 -10.56 -5.06 21.97
C ALA A 315 -12.09 -5.24 21.85
N VAL A 316 -12.63 -5.22 20.63
CA VAL A 316 -14.05 -5.51 20.36
C VAL A 316 -14.37 -6.99 20.60
N GLU A 317 -13.52 -7.91 20.15
CA GLU A 317 -13.66 -9.36 20.37
C GLU A 317 -13.59 -9.74 21.85
N ALA A 318 -12.72 -9.07 22.62
CA ALA A 318 -12.63 -9.17 24.07
C ALA A 318 -13.82 -8.51 24.81
N GLY A 319 -14.80 -7.93 24.11
CA GLY A 319 -15.96 -7.26 24.71
C GLY A 319 -15.61 -5.97 25.45
N GLY A 320 -14.49 -5.33 25.09
CA GLY A 320 -13.94 -4.15 25.75
C GLY A 320 -12.98 -4.46 26.92
N ASP A 321 -12.61 -5.71 27.15
CA ASP A 321 -11.60 -6.09 28.15
C ASP A 321 -10.18 -5.76 27.66
N LEU A 322 -9.67 -4.59 28.04
CA LEU A 322 -8.31 -4.15 27.72
C LEU A 322 -7.21 -4.93 28.46
N GLU A 323 -7.57 -5.75 29.45
CA GLU A 323 -6.64 -6.64 30.17
C GLU A 323 -6.58 -8.04 29.53
N ALA A 324 -7.36 -8.30 28.47
CA ALA A 324 -7.29 -9.54 27.72
C ALA A 324 -5.91 -9.69 27.06
N PRO A 325 -5.22 -10.85 27.19
CA PRO A 325 -3.84 -11.01 26.71
C PRO A 325 -3.61 -10.67 25.23
N ALA A 326 -4.58 -10.98 24.35
CA ALA A 326 -4.50 -10.64 22.93
C ALA A 326 -4.56 -9.12 22.67
N VAL A 327 -5.37 -8.39 23.44
CA VAL A 327 -5.45 -6.92 23.39
C VAL A 327 -4.14 -6.30 23.88
N GLN A 328 -3.60 -6.78 24.99
CA GLN A 328 -2.30 -6.32 25.50
C GLN A 328 -1.16 -6.60 24.50
N ALA A 329 -1.15 -7.76 23.84
CA ALA A 329 -0.16 -8.09 22.82
C ALA A 329 -0.27 -7.18 21.58
N ALA A 330 -1.48 -6.95 21.06
CA ALA A 330 -1.71 -6.06 19.92
C ALA A 330 -1.32 -4.61 20.24
N VAL A 331 -1.69 -4.10 21.42
CA VAL A 331 -1.33 -2.75 21.88
C VAL A 331 0.19 -2.61 22.08
N ALA A 332 0.86 -3.61 22.67
CA ALA A 332 2.31 -3.59 22.82
C ALA A 332 3.05 -3.60 21.46
N THR A 333 2.48 -4.29 20.47
CA THR A 333 3.02 -4.34 19.10
C THR A 333 2.86 -2.99 18.39
N LEU A 334 1.71 -2.34 18.54
CA LEU A 334 1.45 -0.97 18.07
C LEU A 334 2.37 0.07 18.73
N ASP A 335 2.60 -0.05 20.04
CA ASP A 335 3.52 0.83 20.78
C ASP A 335 4.96 0.64 20.30
N ALA A 336 5.42 -0.60 20.09
CA ALA A 336 6.75 -0.89 19.55
C ALA A 336 6.96 -0.30 18.13
N ASN A 337 5.96 -0.36 17.27
CA ASN A 337 5.98 0.33 15.97
C ASN A 337 6.01 1.86 16.13
N SER A 338 5.27 2.41 17.10
CA SER A 338 5.28 3.85 17.42
C SER A 338 6.65 4.33 17.91
N VAL A 339 7.35 3.52 18.70
CA VAL A 339 8.74 3.76 19.11
C VAL A 339 9.67 3.74 17.91
N ALA A 340 9.58 2.73 17.03
CA ALA A 340 10.39 2.67 15.80
C ALA A 340 10.17 3.88 14.88
N LEU A 341 8.92 4.35 14.72
CA LEU A 341 8.61 5.60 14.02
C LEU A 341 9.32 6.80 14.65
N SER A 342 9.29 6.90 15.99
CA SER A 342 9.97 7.99 16.71
C SER A 342 11.50 7.93 16.56
N GLU A 343 12.09 6.74 16.46
CA GLU A 343 13.53 6.57 16.24
C GLU A 343 13.93 7.03 14.84
N VAL A 344 13.16 6.65 13.81
CA VAL A 344 13.40 7.08 12.42
C VAL A 344 13.24 8.59 12.27
N VAL A 345 12.17 9.18 12.79
CA VAL A 345 11.98 10.65 12.78
C VAL A 345 13.11 11.36 13.54
N GLY A 346 13.52 10.81 14.69
CA GLY A 346 14.63 11.35 15.48
C GLY A 346 16.01 11.24 14.83
N SER A 347 16.18 10.33 13.86
CA SER A 347 17.46 10.16 13.12
C SER A 347 17.71 11.21 12.04
N VAL A 348 16.68 11.97 11.66
CA VAL A 348 16.70 12.99 10.59
C VAL A 348 16.79 14.43 11.14
N ALA A 349 16.74 14.60 12.48
CA ALA A 349 16.68 15.88 13.19
C ALA A 349 18.01 16.36 13.78
#